data_AF-A0AAJ0CMG2-F1
#
_entry.id   AF-A0AAJ0CMG2-F1
#
_cell.length_a   1.000
_cell.length_b   1.000
_cell.length_c   1.000
_cell.angle_alpha   90.00
_cell.angle_beta   90.00
_cell.angle_gamma   90.00
#
_symmetry.space_group_name_H-M   'P 1'
#
loop_
_entity.id
_entity.type
_entity.pdbx_description
1 polymer ?
#
loop_
_entity_poly.entity_id
_entity_poly.type
_entity_poly.pdbx_seq_one_letter_code
_entity_poly.pdbx_strand_id
1 'polypeptide(L)'
;MATVAIPPGGTLLQTFRQSFVDVPVGPKPDQGVATTQFLDAAESLTTIFDVLGALAFSKVKEDMSTNIKKLRAQQLAAISDSETIQDLCRNELKAKKQTATEGLVWLLRALDLTCMALFQNIETENKAAADKNIKVEELSVSFKRAYNLTLMPHHPMGMPFIFNRTLEASCPYRDTFFKKLCSDDPEAIAKVKQQLYVYLEALKSIVKILKDFIQTCSGLSKKLLKEREGYGEY
;
A
#
# COMPACT_ATOMS: atom_id res chain seq x y z
N MET A 1 17.05 6.33 11.36
CA MET A 1 16.72 5.10 10.62
C MET A 1 17.66 5.03 9.43
N ALA A 2 18.42 3.96 9.28
CA ALA A 2 19.32 3.80 8.14
C ALA A 2 18.49 3.62 6.86
N THR A 3 18.81 4.37 5.81
CA THR A 3 18.26 4.14 4.47
C THR A 3 18.68 2.76 3.98
N VAL A 4 17.75 1.97 3.44
CA VAL A 4 18.06 0.65 2.88
C VAL A 4 19.13 0.81 1.80
N ALA A 5 20.23 0.07 1.91
CA ALA A 5 21.32 0.11 0.94
C ALA A 5 20.91 -0.65 -0.34
N ILE A 6 20.75 0.09 -1.44
CA ILE A 6 20.47 -0.50 -2.75
C ILE A 6 21.81 -1.03 -3.32
N PRO A 7 21.90 -2.31 -3.73
CA PRO A 7 23.12 -2.84 -4.30
C PRO A 7 23.47 -2.13 -5.64
N PRO A 8 24.75 -2.06 -6.03
CA PRO A 8 25.15 -1.48 -7.32
C PRO A 8 24.37 -2.09 -8.50
N GLY A 9 23.76 -1.24 -9.33
CA GLY A 9 22.92 -1.67 -10.46
C GLY A 9 21.54 -2.25 -10.08
N GLY A 10 21.20 -2.24 -8.80
CA GLY A 10 19.94 -2.73 -8.27
C GLY A 10 18.86 -1.66 -8.11
N THR A 11 17.70 -2.10 -7.61
CA THR A 11 16.57 -1.24 -7.25
C THR A 11 16.14 -1.48 -5.81
N LEU A 12 15.43 -0.52 -5.22
CA LEU A 12 14.86 -0.65 -3.87
C LEU A 12 13.98 -1.90 -3.77
N LEU A 13 13.20 -2.21 -4.81
CA LEU A 13 12.30 -3.37 -4.80
C LEU A 13 13.05 -4.70 -4.66
N GLN A 14 14.29 -4.78 -5.15
CA GLN A 14 15.13 -5.97 -5.00
C GLN A 14 15.68 -6.16 -3.58
N THR A 15 15.58 -5.12 -2.74
CA THR A 15 15.96 -5.19 -1.31
C THR A 15 14.80 -5.67 -0.43
N PHE A 16 13.59 -5.79 -0.99
CA PHE A 16 12.43 -6.24 -0.25
C PHE A 16 12.62 -7.69 0.16
N ARG A 17 12.34 -7.98 1.43
CA ARG A 17 12.36 -9.35 1.95
C ARG A 17 11.33 -10.22 1.24
N GLN A 18 10.20 -9.61 0.85
CA GLN A 18 9.10 -10.25 0.16
C GLN A 18 8.45 -9.24 -0.79
N SER A 19 8.11 -9.69 -2.00
CA SER A 19 7.36 -8.90 -2.98
C SER A 19 5.88 -9.29 -2.96
N PHE A 20 4.98 -8.33 -3.25
CA PHE A 20 3.55 -8.64 -3.46
C PHE A 20 3.32 -9.54 -4.68
N VAL A 21 4.23 -9.52 -5.67
CA VAL A 21 4.20 -10.43 -6.83
C VAL A 21 4.28 -11.90 -6.39
N ASP A 22 5.02 -12.16 -5.31
CA ASP A 22 5.32 -13.50 -4.83
C ASP A 22 4.46 -13.91 -3.63
N VAL A 23 3.41 -13.14 -3.29
CA VAL A 23 2.47 -13.50 -2.22
C VAL A 23 1.50 -14.57 -2.73
N PRO A 24 1.48 -15.78 -2.14
CA PRO A 24 0.55 -16.82 -2.56
C PRO A 24 -0.90 -16.41 -2.31
N VAL A 25 -1.73 -16.63 -3.33
CA VAL A 25 -3.18 -16.46 -3.28
C VAL A 25 -3.81 -17.80 -3.63
N GLY A 26 -4.67 -18.31 -2.74
CA GLY A 26 -5.40 -19.55 -2.96
C GLY A 26 -6.38 -19.48 -4.15
N PRO A 27 -6.94 -20.63 -4.57
CA PRO A 27 -7.93 -20.65 -5.64
C PRO A 27 -9.24 -19.97 -5.20
N LYS A 28 -10.06 -19.62 -6.20
CA LYS A 28 -11.46 -19.21 -5.97
C LYS A 28 -12.26 -20.37 -5.33
N PRO A 29 -13.29 -20.08 -4.51
CA PRO A 29 -13.84 -18.76 -4.24
C PRO A 29 -13.16 -17.98 -3.11
N ASP A 30 -12.44 -18.63 -2.20
CA ASP A 30 -11.94 -17.98 -0.98
C ASP A 30 -10.75 -17.03 -1.24
N GLN A 31 -9.92 -17.35 -2.25
CA GLN A 31 -8.75 -16.55 -2.63
C GLN A 31 -7.85 -16.21 -1.42
N GLY A 32 -7.66 -17.19 -0.53
CA GLY A 32 -6.90 -17.04 0.72
C GLY A 32 -5.51 -16.44 0.49
N VAL A 33 -5.25 -15.26 1.07
CA VAL A 33 -3.95 -14.56 0.94
C VAL A 33 -3.05 -15.04 2.07
N ALA A 34 -1.89 -15.63 1.74
CA ALA A 34 -0.98 -16.17 2.75
C ALA A 34 -0.49 -15.09 3.73
N THR A 35 -0.76 -15.28 5.02
CA THR A 35 -0.57 -14.24 6.06
C THR A 35 0.88 -13.80 6.17
N THR A 36 1.82 -14.75 6.25
CA THR A 36 3.23 -14.42 6.47
C THR A 36 3.79 -13.57 5.34
N GLN A 37 3.57 -14.01 4.10
CA GLN A 37 4.09 -13.36 2.91
C GLN A 37 3.42 -12.00 2.69
N PHE A 38 2.11 -11.89 2.93
CA PHE A 38 1.42 -10.60 2.87
C PHE A 38 2.02 -9.59 3.86
N LEU A 39 2.25 -10.01 5.11
CA LEU A 39 2.79 -9.12 6.14
C LEU A 39 4.26 -8.75 5.89
N ASP A 40 5.08 -9.68 5.38
CA ASP A 40 6.47 -9.39 4.98
C ASP A 40 6.53 -8.43 3.77
N ALA A 41 5.62 -8.57 2.81
CA ALA A 41 5.50 -7.67 1.67
C ALA A 41 5.03 -6.27 2.10
N ALA A 42 4.02 -6.19 2.95
CA ALA A 42 3.53 -4.94 3.51
C ALA A 42 4.60 -4.21 4.33
N GLU A 43 5.38 -4.94 5.13
CA GLU A 43 6.51 -4.38 5.89
C GLU A 43 7.62 -3.88 4.96
N SER A 44 7.99 -4.66 3.94
CA SER A 44 8.97 -4.26 2.93
C SER A 44 8.57 -2.96 2.22
N LEU A 45 7.30 -2.83 1.84
CA LEU A 45 6.78 -1.61 1.22
C LEU A 45 6.94 -0.37 2.10
N THR A 46 6.92 -0.50 3.44
CA THR A 46 7.08 0.67 4.32
C THR A 46 8.42 1.38 4.15
N THR A 47 9.45 0.70 3.61
CA THR A 47 10.76 1.29 3.33
C THR A 47 10.70 2.33 2.21
N ILE A 48 9.68 2.30 1.34
CA ILE A 48 9.48 3.32 0.30
C ILE A 48 9.22 4.71 0.90
N PHE A 49 8.68 4.78 2.12
CA PHE A 49 8.44 6.05 2.80
C PHE A 49 9.71 6.70 3.33
N ASP A 50 10.77 5.93 3.56
CA ASP A 50 12.09 6.49 3.87
C ASP A 50 12.66 7.24 2.65
N VAL A 51 12.28 6.80 1.45
CA VAL A 51 12.64 7.43 0.17
C VAL A 51 11.73 8.63 -0.14
N LEU A 52 10.43 8.52 0.11
CA LEU A 52 9.44 9.59 -0.07
C LEU A 52 9.60 10.78 0.90
N GLY A 53 10.53 10.71 1.85
CA GLY A 53 10.86 11.83 2.74
C GLY A 53 10.24 11.68 4.13
N ALA A 54 11.12 11.66 5.14
CA ALA A 54 10.79 11.36 6.53
C ALA A 54 9.75 12.31 7.15
N LEU A 55 9.64 13.55 6.68
CA LEU A 55 8.73 14.53 7.30
C LEU A 55 7.27 14.31 6.90
N ALA A 56 6.99 13.98 5.64
CA ALA A 56 5.62 13.83 5.15
C ALA A 56 5.01 12.47 5.51
N PHE A 57 5.83 11.41 5.43
CA PHE A 57 5.32 10.04 5.41
C PHE A 57 5.70 9.20 6.64
N SER A 58 6.44 9.74 7.61
CA SER A 58 6.75 9.02 8.86
C SER A 58 5.50 8.54 9.59
N LYS A 59 4.46 9.38 9.68
CA LYS A 59 3.18 9.00 10.31
C LYS A 59 2.46 7.89 9.55
N VAL A 60 2.51 7.89 8.22
CA VAL A 60 1.93 6.83 7.39
C VAL A 60 2.67 5.52 7.60
N LYS A 61 4.02 5.57 7.59
CA LYS A 61 4.88 4.42 7.88
C LYS A 61 4.62 3.85 9.28
N GLU A 62 4.50 4.72 10.30
CA GLU A 62 4.22 4.31 11.68
C GLU A 62 2.85 3.64 11.83
N ASP A 63 1.80 4.20 11.21
CA ASP A 63 0.47 3.61 11.20
C ASP A 63 0.49 2.22 10.53
N MET A 64 1.09 2.10 9.34
CA MET A 64 1.23 0.81 8.66
C MET A 64 1.99 -0.20 9.51
N SER A 65 3.12 0.19 10.09
CA SER A 65 3.95 -0.67 10.94
C SER A 65 3.17 -1.13 12.18
N THR A 66 2.38 -0.25 12.78
CA THR A 66 1.54 -0.57 13.94
C THR A 66 0.45 -1.56 13.57
N ASN A 67 -0.20 -1.38 12.43
CA ASN A 67 -1.24 -2.28 11.96
C ASN A 67 -0.68 -3.66 11.55
N ILE A 68 0.48 -3.71 10.90
CA ILE A 68 1.22 -4.97 10.62
C ILE A 68 1.50 -5.72 11.94
N LYS A 69 1.95 -5.02 12.98
CA LYS A 69 2.20 -5.63 14.30
C LYS A 69 0.95 -6.25 14.92
N LYS A 70 -0.22 -5.63 14.77
CA LYS A 70 -1.51 -6.20 15.25
C LYS A 70 -1.82 -7.53 14.57
N LEU A 71 -1.67 -7.60 13.24
CA LEU A 71 -1.87 -8.84 12.49
C LEU A 71 -0.82 -9.90 12.87
N ARG A 72 0.45 -9.54 12.98
CA ARG A 72 1.53 -10.46 13.42
C ARG A 72 1.25 -11.02 14.81
N ALA A 73 0.78 -10.19 15.75
CA ALA A 73 0.44 -10.65 17.09
C ALA A 73 -0.69 -11.69 17.07
N GLN A 74 -1.73 -11.47 16.26
CA GLN A 74 -2.82 -12.44 16.10
C GLN A 74 -2.33 -13.73 15.41
N GLN A 75 -1.50 -13.61 14.38
CA GLN A 75 -0.90 -14.76 13.70
C GLN A 75 -0.11 -15.65 14.67
N LEU A 76 0.73 -15.05 15.51
CA LEU A 76 1.55 -15.79 16.48
C LEU A 76 0.71 -16.42 17.60
N ALA A 77 -0.40 -15.78 17.98
CA ALA A 77 -1.30 -16.31 19.00
C ALA A 77 -2.13 -17.51 18.52
N ALA A 78 -2.32 -17.68 17.20
CA ALA A 78 -3.14 -18.74 16.63
C ALA A 78 -2.65 -19.14 15.22
N ILE A 79 -1.44 -19.72 15.14
CA ILE A 79 -0.72 -19.97 13.88
C ILE A 79 -1.53 -20.83 12.90
N SER A 80 -2.06 -21.98 13.35
CA SER A 80 -2.87 -22.89 12.52
C SER A 80 -4.16 -22.26 12.01
N ASP A 81 -4.66 -21.26 12.75
CA ASP A 81 -5.92 -20.57 12.47
C ASP A 81 -5.70 -19.26 11.69
N SER A 82 -4.46 -18.98 11.30
CA SER A 82 -4.03 -17.71 10.69
C SER A 82 -3.15 -17.91 9.47
N GLU A 83 -3.27 -19.05 8.78
CA GLU A 83 -2.49 -19.34 7.56
C GLU A 83 -2.80 -18.33 6.43
N THR A 84 -4.07 -17.93 6.32
CA THR A 84 -4.52 -16.86 5.43
C THR A 84 -5.03 -15.64 6.21
N ILE A 85 -4.96 -14.46 5.59
CA ILE A 85 -5.47 -13.22 6.18
C ILE A 85 -6.97 -13.34 6.47
N GLN A 86 -7.71 -14.02 5.58
CA GLN A 86 -9.13 -14.26 5.75
C GLN A 86 -9.43 -15.16 6.96
N ASP A 87 -8.69 -16.26 7.14
CA ASP A 87 -8.87 -17.15 8.29
C ASP A 87 -8.49 -16.47 9.60
N LEU A 88 -7.39 -15.71 9.60
CA LEU A 88 -6.97 -14.88 10.74
C LEU A 88 -8.14 -13.99 11.21
N CYS A 89 -8.77 -13.26 10.29
CA CYS A 89 -9.88 -12.37 10.59
C CYS A 89 -11.15 -13.14 11.02
N ARG A 90 -11.53 -14.20 10.30
CA ARG A 90 -12.71 -15.03 10.65
C ARG A 90 -12.59 -15.60 12.06
N ASN A 91 -11.42 -16.12 12.41
CA ASN A 91 -11.16 -16.74 13.71
C ASN A 91 -11.08 -15.70 14.83
N GLU A 92 -10.47 -14.53 14.59
CA GLU A 92 -10.47 -13.43 15.54
C GLU A 92 -11.90 -12.94 15.86
N LEU A 93 -12.71 -12.70 14.82
CA LEU A 93 -14.09 -12.23 14.96
C LEU A 93 -14.98 -13.26 15.66
N LYS A 94 -14.80 -14.56 15.36
CA LYS A 94 -15.50 -15.65 16.06
C LYS A 94 -15.19 -15.66 17.56
N ALA A 95 -13.96 -15.28 17.95
CA ALA A 95 -13.55 -15.10 19.33
C ALA A 95 -14.02 -13.76 19.94
N LYS A 96 -14.87 -12.99 19.25
CA LYS A 96 -15.38 -11.68 19.65
C LYS A 96 -14.28 -10.64 19.90
N LYS A 97 -13.16 -10.76 19.19
CA LYS A 97 -12.06 -9.78 19.13
C LYS A 97 -12.05 -9.16 17.72
N GLN A 98 -11.38 -8.02 17.55
CA GLN A 98 -11.28 -7.36 16.24
C GLN A 98 -10.01 -6.51 16.08
N THR A 99 -9.00 -6.67 16.93
CA THR A 99 -7.82 -5.81 16.93
C THR A 99 -7.00 -5.97 15.66
N ALA A 100 -6.76 -7.20 15.21
CA ALA A 100 -6.05 -7.49 13.97
C ALA A 100 -6.91 -7.21 12.74
N THR A 101 -8.21 -7.51 12.78
CA THR A 101 -9.15 -7.22 11.69
C THR A 101 -9.31 -5.72 11.48
N GLU A 102 -9.42 -4.92 12.54
CA GLU A 102 -9.36 -3.45 12.43
C GLU A 102 -8.00 -2.99 11.91
N GLY A 103 -6.91 -3.60 12.39
CA GLY A 103 -5.57 -3.37 11.86
C GLY A 103 -5.49 -3.60 10.34
N LEU A 104 -6.10 -4.68 9.85
CA LEU A 104 -6.15 -5.00 8.42
C LEU A 104 -6.88 -3.91 7.64
N VAL A 105 -8.04 -3.46 8.11
CA VAL A 105 -8.80 -2.38 7.45
C VAL A 105 -7.94 -1.13 7.27
N TRP A 106 -7.24 -0.68 8.32
CA TRP A 106 -6.38 0.50 8.24
C TRP A 106 -5.16 0.27 7.37
N LEU A 107 -4.52 -0.90 7.47
CA LEU A 107 -3.41 -1.28 6.60
C LEU A 107 -3.81 -1.28 5.13
N LEU A 108 -4.96 -1.88 4.78
CA LEU A 108 -5.48 -1.90 3.42
C LEU A 108 -5.71 -0.49 2.87
N ARG A 109 -6.24 0.45 3.67
CA ARG A 109 -6.42 1.85 3.23
C ARG A 109 -5.09 2.55 2.92
N ALA A 110 -4.06 2.32 3.73
CA ALA A 110 -2.73 2.88 3.49
C ALA A 110 -2.04 2.23 2.27
N LEU A 111 -2.22 0.91 2.10
CA LEU A 111 -1.76 0.19 0.92
C LEU A 111 -2.46 0.68 -0.35
N ASP A 112 -3.78 0.87 -0.30
CA ASP A 112 -4.60 1.36 -1.42
C ASP A 112 -4.22 2.81 -1.80
N LEU A 113 -4.01 3.69 -0.81
CA LEU A 113 -3.45 5.04 -1.02
C LEU A 113 -2.14 4.97 -1.82
N THR A 114 -1.19 4.18 -1.31
CA THR A 114 0.17 4.09 -1.86
C THR A 114 0.15 3.48 -3.26
N CYS A 115 -0.64 2.42 -3.43
CA CYS A 115 -0.81 1.73 -4.69
C CYS A 115 -1.36 2.67 -5.75
N MET A 116 -2.48 3.33 -5.45
CA MET A 116 -3.14 4.22 -6.39
C MET A 116 -2.27 5.43 -6.75
N ALA A 117 -1.62 6.06 -5.77
CA ALA A 117 -0.77 7.22 -6.03
C ALA A 117 0.38 6.89 -7.00
N LEU A 118 1.11 5.80 -6.74
CA LEU A 118 2.27 5.43 -7.55
C LEU A 118 1.86 4.86 -8.90
N PHE A 119 0.79 4.06 -8.96
CA PHE A 119 0.30 3.47 -10.21
C PHE A 119 -0.18 4.55 -11.17
N GLN A 120 -0.98 5.51 -10.70
CA GLN A 120 -1.42 6.66 -11.50
C GLN A 120 -0.24 7.51 -12.00
N ASN A 121 0.79 7.69 -11.16
CA ASN A 121 1.96 8.47 -11.56
C ASN A 121 2.78 7.81 -12.69
N ILE A 122 2.85 6.48 -12.71
CA ILE A 122 3.48 5.72 -13.82
C ILE A 122 2.56 5.70 -15.04
N GLU A 123 1.27 5.46 -14.86
CA GLU A 123 0.28 5.44 -15.95
C GLU A 123 0.20 6.77 -16.71
N THR A 124 0.27 7.90 -16.02
CA THR A 124 0.29 9.22 -16.67
C THR A 124 1.55 9.43 -17.52
N GLU A 125 2.70 8.88 -17.12
CA GLU A 125 3.91 8.86 -17.93
C GLU A 125 3.77 7.97 -19.17
N ASN A 126 3.24 6.75 -19.00
CA ASN A 126 2.97 5.83 -20.12
C ASN A 126 2.04 6.47 -21.16
N LYS A 127 0.99 7.17 -20.69
CA LYS A 127 0.05 7.90 -21.55
C LYS A 127 0.70 9.11 -22.22
N ALA A 128 1.53 9.87 -21.52
CA ALA A 128 2.28 11.00 -22.09
C ALA A 128 3.30 10.55 -23.16
N ALA A 129 3.85 9.34 -23.05
CA ALA A 129 4.70 8.76 -24.08
C ALA A 129 3.93 8.43 -25.37
N ALA A 130 2.62 8.12 -25.26
CA ALA A 130 1.76 7.82 -26.40
C ALA A 130 1.08 9.07 -26.99
N ASP A 131 0.80 10.09 -26.18
CA ASP A 131 0.15 11.34 -26.59
C ASP A 131 0.83 12.56 -25.95
N LYS A 132 1.42 13.42 -26.79
CA LYS A 132 2.14 14.63 -26.38
C LYS A 132 1.27 15.69 -25.69
N ASN A 133 -0.05 15.57 -25.76
CA ASN A 133 -0.97 16.47 -25.07
C ASN A 133 -1.19 16.09 -23.59
N ILE A 134 -0.78 14.89 -23.20
CA ILE A 134 -0.89 14.40 -21.82
C ILE A 134 0.36 14.83 -21.07
N LYS A 135 0.16 15.48 -19.92
CA LYS A 135 1.24 15.89 -19.03
C LYS A 135 1.48 14.81 -17.98
N VAL A 136 2.75 14.47 -17.77
CA VAL A 136 3.16 13.63 -16.65
C VAL A 136 2.86 14.36 -15.34
N GLU A 137 2.22 13.68 -14.40
CA GLU A 137 1.86 14.29 -13.12
C GLU A 137 3.02 14.28 -12.12
N GLU A 138 3.13 15.33 -11.31
CA GLU A 138 3.99 15.31 -10.12
C GLU A 138 3.42 14.36 -9.04
N LEU A 139 4.31 13.80 -8.21
CA LEU A 139 3.91 12.85 -7.16
C LEU A 139 2.90 13.45 -6.18
N SER A 140 3.06 14.71 -5.80
CA SER A 140 2.15 15.40 -4.88
C SER A 140 0.71 15.44 -5.40
N VAL A 141 0.53 15.56 -6.73
CA VAL A 141 -0.78 15.55 -7.38
C VAL A 141 -1.40 14.15 -7.29
N SER A 142 -0.63 13.11 -7.64
CA SER A 142 -1.11 11.73 -7.59
C SER A 142 -1.45 11.29 -6.15
N PHE A 143 -0.63 11.65 -5.16
CA PHE A 143 -0.91 11.35 -3.74
C PHE A 143 -2.11 12.12 -3.19
N LYS A 144 -2.30 13.38 -3.56
CA LYS A 144 -3.47 14.18 -3.16
C LYS A 144 -4.76 13.58 -3.71
N ARG A 145 -4.76 13.18 -4.98
CA ARG A 145 -5.90 12.47 -5.60
C ARG A 145 -6.14 11.15 -4.87
N ALA A 146 -5.08 10.35 -4.69
CA ALA A 146 -5.18 9.05 -4.07
C ALA A 146 -5.79 9.14 -2.65
N TYR A 147 -5.40 10.15 -1.87
CA TYR A 147 -5.89 10.40 -0.53
C TYR A 147 -7.38 10.75 -0.46
N ASN A 148 -7.84 11.66 -1.33
CA ASN A 148 -9.24 12.07 -1.38
C ASN A 148 -10.18 10.88 -1.61
N LEU A 149 -9.67 9.87 -2.28
CA LEU A 149 -10.39 8.67 -2.62
C LEU A 149 -10.25 7.61 -1.51
N THR A 150 -9.05 7.33 -1.05
CA THR A 150 -8.82 6.21 -0.10
C THR A 150 -9.06 6.59 1.35
N LEU A 151 -8.18 7.40 1.94
CA LEU A 151 -8.13 7.64 3.39
C LEU A 151 -9.02 8.77 3.86
N MET A 152 -9.24 9.80 3.04
CA MET A 152 -9.97 11.00 3.41
C MET A 152 -11.36 10.71 4.03
N PRO A 153 -12.19 9.77 3.50
CA PRO A 153 -13.50 9.48 4.07
C PRO A 153 -13.48 8.94 5.50
N HIS A 154 -12.34 8.41 5.94
CA HIS A 154 -12.17 7.75 7.24
C HIS A 154 -11.45 8.63 8.27
N HIS A 155 -10.84 9.72 7.82
CA HIS A 155 -10.12 10.65 8.69
C HIS A 155 -11.08 11.62 9.43
N PRO A 156 -10.76 12.00 10.68
CA PRO A 156 -11.50 13.04 11.39
C PRO A 156 -11.57 14.36 10.61
N MET A 157 -12.58 15.18 10.90
CA MET A 157 -12.71 16.50 10.30
C MET A 157 -11.43 17.33 10.54
N GLY A 158 -10.94 18.02 9.50
CA GLY A 158 -9.71 18.83 9.56
C GLY A 158 -8.41 18.09 9.21
N MET A 159 -8.34 16.76 9.39
CA MET A 159 -7.17 15.97 8.97
C MET A 159 -6.87 16.06 7.46
N PRO A 160 -7.86 16.11 6.55
CA PRO A 160 -7.60 16.34 5.13
C PRO A 160 -6.81 17.62 4.82
N PHE A 161 -7.05 18.70 5.57
CA PHE A 161 -6.32 19.95 5.39
C PHE A 161 -4.85 19.81 5.79
N ILE A 162 -4.59 19.21 6.96
CA ILE A 162 -3.23 18.96 7.46
C ILE A 162 -2.46 18.05 6.49
N PHE A 163 -3.10 16.97 6.03
CA PHE A 163 -2.50 16.02 5.11
C PHE A 163 -2.12 16.69 3.78
N ASN A 164 -3.05 17.44 3.17
CA ASN A 164 -2.78 18.12 1.89
C ASN A 164 -1.64 19.14 2.00
N ARG A 165 -1.59 19.93 3.08
CA ARG A 165 -0.47 20.86 3.31
C ARG A 165 0.86 20.15 3.53
N THR A 166 0.83 19.02 4.24
CA THR A 166 2.03 18.21 4.48
C THR A 166 2.55 17.60 3.17
N LEU A 167 1.65 17.09 2.32
CA LEU A 167 2.02 16.60 0.98
C LEU A 167 2.62 17.72 0.13
N GLU A 168 1.96 18.88 0.05
CA GLU A 168 2.45 20.02 -0.75
C GLU A 168 3.83 20.50 -0.28
N ALA A 169 4.10 20.47 1.02
CA ALA A 169 5.35 20.96 1.60
C ALA A 169 6.49 19.93 1.62
N SER A 170 6.21 18.64 1.49
CA SER A 170 7.21 17.59 1.81
C SER A 170 7.22 16.39 0.87
N CYS A 171 6.27 16.28 -0.06
CA CYS A 171 6.33 15.27 -1.10
C CYS A 171 7.49 15.62 -2.07
N PRO A 172 8.41 14.69 -2.35
CA PRO A 172 9.54 14.95 -3.22
C PRO A 172 9.06 15.15 -4.67
N TYR A 173 9.87 15.86 -5.44
CA TYR A 173 9.72 15.86 -6.89
C TYR A 173 9.77 14.44 -7.44
N ARG A 174 8.96 14.19 -8.46
CA ARG A 174 8.85 12.89 -9.12
C ARG A 174 10.20 12.30 -9.51
N ASP A 175 11.03 13.08 -10.19
CA ASP A 175 12.33 12.63 -10.68
C ASP A 175 13.27 12.25 -9.52
N THR A 176 13.32 13.09 -8.49
CA THR A 176 14.10 12.81 -7.28
C THR A 176 13.67 11.52 -6.59
N PHE A 177 12.37 11.23 -6.57
CA PHE A 177 11.86 9.99 -6.00
C PHE A 177 12.34 8.77 -6.78
N PHE A 178 12.14 8.71 -8.10
CA PHE A 178 12.54 7.55 -8.90
C PHE A 178 14.05 7.31 -8.87
N LYS A 179 14.86 8.38 -8.87
CA LYS A 179 16.32 8.30 -8.71
C LYS A 179 16.72 7.64 -7.38
N LYS A 180 16.00 7.91 -6.29
CA LYS A 180 16.25 7.28 -4.99
C LYS A 180 15.80 5.82 -4.90
N LEU A 181 14.98 5.34 -5.82
CA LEU A 181 14.59 3.94 -5.88
C LEU A 181 15.64 3.07 -6.61
N CYS A 182 16.66 3.67 -7.22
CA CYS A 182 17.67 2.96 -7.99
C CYS A 182 18.97 3.78 -8.05
N SER A 183 19.74 3.66 -9.13
CA SER A 183 20.86 4.56 -9.43
C SER A 183 20.39 5.71 -10.33
N ASP A 184 21.06 6.86 -10.29
CA ASP A 184 20.75 8.01 -11.15
C ASP A 184 21.26 7.77 -12.59
N ASP A 185 20.65 6.78 -13.24
CA ASP A 185 20.92 6.34 -14.60
C ASP A 185 19.59 6.09 -15.34
N PRO A 186 19.42 6.53 -16.61
CA PRO A 186 18.17 6.37 -17.34
C PRO A 186 17.67 4.93 -17.47
N GLU A 187 18.57 3.95 -17.68
CA GLU A 187 18.18 2.54 -17.81
C GLU A 187 17.71 1.99 -16.46
N ALA A 188 18.39 2.34 -15.37
CA ALA A 188 17.98 1.98 -14.01
C ALA A 188 16.61 2.57 -13.64
N ILE A 189 16.35 3.83 -14.03
CA ILE A 189 15.07 4.50 -13.82
C ILE A 189 13.95 3.83 -14.62
N ALA A 190 14.19 3.50 -15.89
CA ALA A 190 13.22 2.77 -16.71
C ALA A 190 12.91 1.38 -16.11
N LYS A 191 13.95 0.66 -15.68
CA LYS A 191 13.84 -0.65 -15.03
C LYS A 191 13.04 -0.57 -13.72
N VAL A 192 13.32 0.39 -12.84
CA VAL A 192 12.60 0.47 -11.56
C VAL A 192 11.13 0.85 -11.76
N LYS A 193 10.81 1.68 -12.76
CA LYS A 193 9.42 2.00 -13.11
C LYS A 193 8.67 0.78 -13.62
N GLN A 194 9.27 -0.02 -14.51
CA GLN A 194 8.67 -1.26 -15.00
C GLN A 194 8.45 -2.28 -13.86
N GLN A 195 9.47 -2.48 -13.01
CA GLN A 195 9.35 -3.36 -11.84
C GLN A 195 8.26 -2.88 -10.88
N LEU A 196 8.21 -1.57 -10.62
CA LEU A 196 7.20 -0.98 -9.75
C LEU A 196 5.80 -1.12 -10.34
N TYR A 197 5.62 -1.00 -11.66
CA TYR A 197 4.34 -1.23 -12.32
C TYR A 197 3.79 -2.63 -12.03
N VAL A 198 4.57 -3.68 -12.31
CA VAL A 198 4.18 -5.08 -12.07
C VAL A 198 3.93 -5.34 -10.59
N TYR A 199 4.77 -4.79 -9.71
CA TYR A 199 4.60 -4.88 -8.26
C TYR A 199 3.27 -4.27 -7.80
N LEU A 200 2.90 -3.12 -8.35
CA LEU A 200 1.67 -2.41 -8.02
C LEU A 200 0.42 -3.10 -8.57
N GLU A 201 0.50 -3.76 -9.74
CA GLU A 201 -0.60 -4.59 -10.23
C GLU A 201 -0.90 -5.74 -9.25
N ALA A 202 0.13 -6.44 -8.78
CA ALA A 202 -0.03 -7.51 -7.80
C ALA A 202 -0.60 -6.99 -6.48
N LEU A 203 -0.08 -5.87 -5.97
CA LEU A 203 -0.61 -5.20 -4.78
C LEU A 203 -2.08 -4.83 -4.95
N LYS A 204 -2.46 -4.21 -6.07
CA LYS A 204 -3.84 -3.82 -6.38
C LYS A 204 -4.78 -5.01 -6.35
N SER A 205 -4.39 -6.14 -6.95
CA SER A 205 -5.18 -7.38 -6.94
C SER A 205 -5.37 -7.91 -5.52
N ILE A 206 -4.31 -7.98 -4.71
CA ILE A 206 -4.39 -8.46 -3.32
C ILE A 206 -5.24 -7.53 -2.45
N VAL A 207 -5.05 -6.21 -2.57
CA VAL A 207 -5.86 -5.21 -1.85
C VAL A 207 -7.33 -5.36 -2.22
N LYS A 208 -7.65 -5.56 -3.50
CA LYS A 208 -9.04 -5.81 -3.93
C LYS A 208 -9.62 -7.05 -3.27
N ILE A 209 -8.92 -8.19 -3.30
CA ILE A 209 -9.38 -9.44 -2.67
C ILE A 209 -9.70 -9.22 -1.19
N LEU A 210 -8.79 -8.57 -0.47
CA LEU A 210 -8.95 -8.38 0.97
C LEU A 210 -10.01 -7.32 1.31
N LYS A 211 -10.18 -6.27 0.51
CA LYS A 211 -11.29 -5.31 0.67
C LYS A 211 -12.63 -5.99 0.43
N ASP A 212 -12.76 -6.76 -0.66
CA ASP A 212 -13.98 -7.52 -0.95
C ASP A 212 -14.31 -8.48 0.21
N PHE A 213 -13.31 -9.19 0.75
CA PHE A 213 -13.48 -10.04 1.95
C PHE A 213 -13.93 -9.24 3.19
N ILE A 214 -13.32 -8.09 3.48
CA ILE A 214 -13.70 -7.25 4.63
C ILE A 214 -15.18 -6.88 4.57
N GLN A 215 -15.72 -6.58 3.39
CA GLN A 215 -17.14 -6.26 3.21
C GLN A 215 -18.08 -7.43 3.56
N THR A 216 -17.59 -8.67 3.56
CA THR A 216 -18.35 -9.86 3.95
C THR A 216 -18.25 -10.20 5.44
N CYS A 217 -17.34 -9.56 6.19
CA CYS A 217 -17.10 -9.89 7.59
C CYS A 217 -18.28 -9.49 8.50
N SER A 218 -19.00 -10.49 9.00
CA SER A 218 -20.00 -10.29 10.05
C SER A 218 -19.31 -10.05 11.40
N GLY A 219 -19.82 -9.07 12.17
CA GLY A 219 -19.27 -8.72 13.49
C GLY A 219 -18.23 -7.58 13.48
N LEU A 220 -17.75 -7.15 12.31
CA LEU A 220 -16.92 -5.95 12.20
C LEU A 220 -17.78 -4.68 12.32
N SER A 221 -17.25 -3.65 12.98
CA SER A 221 -17.97 -2.38 13.14
C SER A 221 -18.39 -1.78 11.79
N LYS A 222 -19.67 -1.40 11.66
CA LYS A 222 -20.20 -0.72 10.46
C LYS A 222 -19.42 0.56 10.11
N LYS A 223 -18.81 1.22 11.09
CA LYS A 223 -17.94 2.39 10.85
C LYS A 223 -16.69 2.02 10.04
N LEU A 224 -16.15 0.82 10.25
CA LEU A 224 -14.99 0.32 9.54
C LEU A 224 -15.34 -0.17 8.12
N LEU A 225 -16.55 -0.70 7.94
CA LEU A 225 -17.07 -1.13 6.63
C LEU A 225 -17.46 0.00 5.68
N LYS A 226 -17.69 1.21 6.21
CA LYS A 226 -18.11 2.37 5.42
C LYS A 226 -17.03 2.74 4.40
N GLU A 227 -17.18 2.33 3.15
CA GLU A 227 -16.45 2.84 1.99
C GLU A 227 -17.24 3.97 1.30
N ARG A 228 -16.61 4.76 0.41
CA ARG A 228 -17.35 5.63 -0.52
C ARG A 228 -17.90 4.76 -1.65
N GLU A 229 -19.19 4.88 -1.96
CA GLU A 229 -19.76 4.32 -3.19
C GLU A 229 -19.06 4.97 -4.41
N GLY A 230 -18.70 4.17 -5.42
CA GLY A 230 -18.23 4.67 -6.71
C GLY A 230 -16.73 4.56 -6.99
N TYR A 231 -16.09 3.43 -6.66
CA TYR A 231 -14.79 3.10 -7.25
C TYR A 231 -14.99 2.41 -8.59
N GLY A 232 -14.93 3.19 -9.68
CA GLY A 232 -14.62 2.66 -11.00
C GLY A 232 -13.20 2.09 -11.00
N GLU A 233 -13.01 1.01 -11.75
CA GLU A 233 -11.70 0.40 -11.98
C GLU A 233 -10.71 1.49 -12.44
N TYR A 234 -9.68 1.76 -11.61
CA TYR A 234 -8.55 2.61 -12.03
C TYR A 234 -7.67 1.89 -13.04
#